data_AF-A0A9Q9DNV8-F1
#
_entry.id   AF-A0A9Q9DNV8-F1
#
_cell.length_a   1.000
_cell.length_b   1.000
_cell.length_c   1.000
_cell.angle_alpha   90.00
_cell.angle_beta   90.00
_cell.angle_gamma   90.00
#
_symmetry.space_group_name_H-M   'P 1'
#
loop_
_entity.id
_entity.type
_entity.pdbx_description
1 polymer ?
#
loop_
_entity_poly.entity_id
_entity_poly.type
_entity_poly.pdbx_seq_one_letter_code
_entity_poly.pdbx_strand_id
1 'polypeptide(L)'
;MQGPLAQKIPPQNTRGTTNEFKVVAQATRQAPKMIRGEKYHRAELLRVIDLASRLHVLEYIRFDIRQAHYKTQPSTIIHGNDIDASSSAGLGGCGAGESDIDSLFYVSPQLQTSKMKFPTSAILPLLPALSTAAVIPRQNGDGPQGGADSTQGDLGARPPPRFPFPVTNFPVPTETIVLTEAMYILPGQVFDGKMKRYERVEGSCSEQAEGTDADAVFNLLPGATIRNVVIGKHQSEGIHALGDAWVENVWWEDVCEDALTSKGLNTQLRVIGGGARNATDKIFQDNSLGGKVNITGFYAENFGTFYQSCGNCLNQAKRNVTIQNVIAVQGTRMGIINPNYGDEYRIRDSQVSDVERYVDKEIGNNVQTVPYTVGTGPDEKYALYNLTRDRITEFEGKILNQYVPEEPYEWLSEYWKEGTGEASDRKA
;
A
#
# COMPACT_ATOMS: atom_id res chain seq x y z
N MET A 1 30.67 -48.46 35.80
CA MET A 1 30.13 -47.13 35.44
C MET A 1 29.29 -47.31 34.18
N GLN A 2 28.02 -46.94 34.26
CA GLN A 2 26.99 -47.14 33.24
C GLN A 2 27.16 -46.14 32.08
N GLY A 3 27.02 -46.60 30.84
CA GLY A 3 26.89 -45.74 29.65
C GLY A 3 25.44 -45.24 29.46
N PRO A 4 25.23 -44.14 28.73
CA PRO A 4 23.93 -43.48 28.66
C PRO A 4 22.94 -44.22 27.74
N LEU A 5 21.68 -44.29 28.20
CA LEU A 5 20.54 -44.82 27.47
C LEU A 5 20.18 -43.94 26.26
N ALA A 6 20.07 -44.54 25.08
CA ALA A 6 19.42 -43.95 23.91
C ALA A 6 17.88 -44.11 24.03
N GLN A 7 17.14 -43.00 23.96
CA GLN A 7 15.67 -43.01 23.82
C GLN A 7 15.29 -43.30 22.35
N LYS A 8 14.42 -44.30 22.14
CA LYS A 8 13.80 -44.64 20.85
C LYS A 8 12.76 -43.59 20.46
N ILE A 9 12.89 -43.00 19.27
CA ILE A 9 11.87 -42.20 18.59
C ILE A 9 10.90 -43.17 17.86
N PRO A 10 9.56 -43.04 17.97
CA PRO A 10 8.62 -43.88 17.24
C PRO A 10 8.52 -43.48 15.74
N PRO A 11 8.17 -44.41 14.84
CA PRO A 11 8.15 -44.14 13.40
C PRO A 11 6.99 -43.21 13.03
N GLN A 12 7.29 -42.18 12.22
CA GLN A 12 6.27 -41.31 11.62
C GLN A 12 5.46 -42.05 10.56
N ASN A 13 4.14 -41.94 10.68
CA ASN A 13 3.15 -42.58 9.82
C ASN A 13 3.03 -41.81 8.48
N THR A 14 3.68 -42.28 7.42
CA THR A 14 3.51 -41.76 6.05
C THR A 14 2.22 -42.29 5.46
N ARG A 15 1.10 -41.61 5.73
CA ARG A 15 -0.20 -41.94 5.11
C ARG A 15 -1.08 -40.70 4.84
N GLY A 16 -0.48 -39.62 4.31
CA GLY A 16 -1.15 -38.33 4.08
C GLY A 16 -1.07 -37.74 2.65
N THR A 17 -0.37 -38.34 1.70
CA THR A 17 0.06 -37.61 0.48
C THR A 17 -0.78 -37.84 -0.78
N THR A 18 -1.83 -38.66 -0.77
CA THR A 18 -2.64 -38.93 -1.99
C THR A 18 -4.00 -38.21 -2.05
N ASN A 19 -4.53 -37.74 -0.92
CA ASN A 19 -5.78 -36.98 -0.90
C ASN A 19 -5.56 -35.48 -1.13
N GLU A 20 -4.46 -34.90 -0.65
CA GLU A 20 -4.16 -33.48 -0.80
C GLU A 20 -3.92 -33.08 -2.27
N PHE A 21 -3.22 -33.91 -3.05
CA PHE A 21 -3.00 -33.65 -4.48
C PHE A 21 -4.28 -33.72 -5.33
N LYS A 22 -5.23 -34.60 -4.99
CA LYS A 22 -6.54 -34.66 -5.67
C LYS A 22 -7.39 -33.44 -5.36
N VAL A 23 -7.27 -32.90 -4.15
CA VAL A 23 -8.04 -31.77 -3.65
C VAL A 23 -7.50 -30.44 -4.22
N VAL A 24 -6.19 -30.27 -4.32
CA VAL A 24 -5.56 -29.11 -4.99
C VAL A 24 -5.99 -29.05 -6.46
N ALA A 25 -5.93 -30.18 -7.17
CA ALA A 25 -6.35 -30.26 -8.57
C ALA A 25 -7.85 -29.97 -8.80
N GLN A 26 -8.69 -30.13 -7.77
CA GLN A 26 -10.12 -29.83 -7.82
C GLN A 26 -10.40 -28.34 -7.55
N ALA A 27 -9.66 -27.73 -6.62
CA ALA A 27 -9.71 -26.29 -6.34
C ALA A 27 -9.23 -25.45 -7.53
N THR A 28 -8.13 -25.84 -8.19
CA THR A 28 -7.60 -25.12 -9.37
C THR A 28 -8.55 -25.18 -10.57
N ARG A 29 -9.40 -26.23 -10.68
CA ARG A 29 -10.42 -26.35 -11.73
C ARG A 29 -11.68 -25.53 -11.48
N GLN A 30 -11.98 -25.17 -10.23
CA GLN A 30 -13.21 -24.48 -9.85
C GLN A 30 -13.04 -22.96 -9.67
N ALA A 31 -11.82 -22.48 -9.43
CA ALA A 31 -11.51 -21.04 -9.34
C ALA A 31 -11.96 -20.21 -10.58
N PRO A 32 -11.84 -20.69 -11.83
CA PRO A 32 -12.34 -19.96 -13.01
C PRO A 32 -13.87 -19.94 -13.17
N LYS A 33 -14.61 -20.67 -12.33
CA LYS A 33 -16.09 -20.68 -12.32
C LYS A 33 -16.68 -19.71 -11.27
N MET A 34 -15.97 -19.50 -10.15
CA MET A 34 -16.34 -18.47 -9.16
C MET A 34 -16.29 -17.05 -9.73
N ILE A 35 -15.37 -16.77 -10.66
CA ILE A 35 -15.21 -15.47 -11.33
C ILE A 35 -16.39 -15.16 -12.28
N ARG A 36 -17.22 -16.16 -12.65
CA ARG A 36 -18.32 -16.03 -13.63
C ARG A 36 -19.74 -16.02 -13.05
N GLY A 37 -19.90 -16.00 -11.72
CA GLY A 37 -21.21 -15.73 -11.09
C GLY A 37 -22.28 -16.83 -11.20
N GLU A 38 -21.90 -18.10 -11.42
CA GLU A 38 -22.87 -19.21 -11.43
C GLU A 38 -23.35 -19.55 -9.99
N LYS A 39 -24.65 -19.82 -9.79
CA LYS A 39 -25.26 -20.07 -8.47
C LYS A 39 -24.73 -21.36 -7.82
N TYR A 40 -24.21 -21.26 -6.58
CA TYR A 40 -23.80 -22.40 -5.78
C TYR A 40 -24.83 -22.78 -4.70
N HIS A 41 -24.94 -24.07 -4.41
CA HIS A 41 -25.72 -24.57 -3.28
C HIS A 41 -24.96 -24.28 -1.97
N ARG A 42 -25.65 -23.72 -0.96
CA ARG A 42 -25.08 -23.25 0.32
C ARG A 42 -24.15 -24.26 1.02
N ALA A 43 -24.41 -25.55 0.85
CA ALA A 43 -23.61 -26.63 1.45
C ALA A 43 -22.22 -26.83 0.79
N GLU A 44 -22.07 -26.49 -0.50
CA GLU A 44 -20.80 -26.60 -1.23
C GLU A 44 -19.87 -25.43 -0.90
N LEU A 45 -20.45 -24.22 -0.78
CA LEU A 45 -19.72 -23.02 -0.38
C LEU A 45 -19.11 -23.17 1.03
N LEU A 46 -19.87 -23.74 1.96
CA LEU A 46 -19.42 -23.99 3.34
C LEU A 46 -18.29 -25.03 3.41
N ARG A 47 -18.26 -26.03 2.51
CA ARG A 47 -17.17 -27.00 2.44
C ARG A 47 -15.89 -26.39 1.88
N VAL A 48 -15.98 -25.49 0.90
CA VAL A 48 -14.82 -24.76 0.36
C VAL A 48 -14.25 -23.80 1.41
N ILE A 49 -15.11 -23.14 2.19
CA ILE A 49 -14.71 -22.25 3.29
C ILE A 49 -14.04 -23.03 4.43
N ASP A 50 -14.59 -24.17 4.85
CA ASP A 50 -13.99 -25.02 5.90
C ASP A 50 -12.62 -25.59 5.47
N LEU A 51 -12.49 -25.94 4.19
CA LEU A 51 -11.25 -26.47 3.63
C LEU A 51 -10.17 -25.40 3.45
N ALA A 52 -10.55 -24.17 3.05
CA ALA A 52 -9.65 -23.02 2.95
C ALA A 52 -9.19 -22.51 4.34
N SER A 53 -10.00 -22.73 5.38
CA SER A 53 -9.66 -22.43 6.78
C SER A 53 -8.52 -23.32 7.31
N ARG A 54 -8.31 -24.50 6.72
CA ARG A 54 -7.21 -25.42 7.07
C ARG A 54 -5.89 -25.14 6.34
N LEU A 55 -5.89 -24.23 5.35
CA LEU A 55 -4.74 -23.93 4.49
C LEU A 55 -4.17 -22.49 4.67
N HIS A 56 -4.68 -21.70 5.62
CA HIS A 56 -4.23 -20.31 5.87
C HIS A 56 -4.27 -19.37 4.63
N VAL A 57 -5.33 -19.42 3.82
CA VAL A 57 -5.50 -18.51 2.65
C VAL A 57 -6.67 -17.52 2.81
N LEU A 58 -7.18 -17.30 4.03
CA LEU A 58 -8.48 -16.64 4.24
C LEU A 58 -8.48 -15.31 5.04
N GLU A 59 -7.36 -14.57 5.04
CA GLU A 59 -7.40 -13.16 5.47
C GLU A 59 -7.45 -12.15 4.32
N TYR A 60 -7.00 -12.54 3.12
CA TYR A 60 -6.96 -11.64 1.95
C TYR A 60 -8.35 -11.38 1.34
N ILE A 61 -9.21 -12.40 1.27
CA ILE A 61 -10.55 -12.28 0.64
C ILE A 61 -11.57 -11.58 1.58
N ARG A 62 -11.33 -11.58 2.90
CA ARG A 62 -12.24 -10.95 3.88
C ARG A 62 -12.10 -9.43 3.96
N PHE A 63 -11.01 -8.86 3.43
CA PHE A 63 -10.77 -7.42 3.41
C PHE A 63 -11.63 -6.73 2.33
N ASP A 64 -11.59 -7.22 1.09
CA ASP A 64 -12.34 -6.65 -0.04
C ASP A 64 -13.87 -6.76 0.11
N ILE A 65 -14.38 -7.91 0.57
CA ILE A 65 -15.83 -8.14 0.64
C ILE A 65 -16.50 -7.25 1.69
N ARG A 66 -15.80 -6.87 2.77
CA ARG A 66 -16.39 -6.01 3.82
C ARG A 66 -16.47 -4.53 3.41
N GLN A 67 -15.51 -4.05 2.62
CA GLN A 67 -15.55 -2.70 2.05
C GLN A 67 -16.65 -2.56 0.98
N ALA A 68 -16.85 -3.60 0.14
CA ALA A 68 -17.89 -3.60 -0.89
C ALA A 68 -19.32 -3.76 -0.33
N HIS A 69 -19.51 -4.51 0.76
CA HIS A 69 -20.84 -4.74 1.33
C HIS A 69 -21.44 -3.52 2.05
N TYR A 70 -20.62 -2.59 2.55
CA TYR A 70 -21.11 -1.38 3.20
C TYR A 70 -21.51 -0.27 2.21
N LYS A 71 -20.90 -0.21 1.02
CA LYS A 71 -21.29 0.74 -0.05
C LYS A 71 -22.61 0.39 -0.76
N THR A 72 -23.14 -0.82 -0.57
CA THR A 72 -24.34 -1.31 -1.29
C THR A 72 -25.63 -1.35 -0.45
N GLN A 73 -25.61 -0.88 0.81
CA GLN A 73 -26.85 -0.75 1.58
C GLN A 73 -27.53 0.59 1.30
N PRO A 74 -28.79 0.60 0.81
CA PRO A 74 -29.57 1.83 0.79
C PRO A 74 -29.92 2.23 2.23
N SER A 75 -29.65 3.49 2.57
CA SER A 75 -30.01 4.11 3.84
C SER A 75 -31.51 3.94 4.12
N THR A 76 -31.85 3.16 5.14
CA THR A 76 -33.23 3.04 5.60
C THR A 76 -33.55 4.27 6.47
N ILE A 77 -34.40 5.16 5.95
CA ILE A 77 -34.96 6.29 6.69
C ILE A 77 -35.90 5.73 7.76
N ILE A 78 -35.54 5.91 9.03
CA ILE A 78 -36.45 5.69 10.15
C ILE A 78 -37.29 6.96 10.32
N HIS A 79 -38.58 6.86 10.01
CA HIS A 79 -39.58 7.85 10.40
C HIS A 79 -39.77 7.81 11.92
N GLY A 80 -39.33 8.87 12.61
CA GLY A 80 -39.77 9.19 13.96
C GLY A 80 -41.02 10.07 13.88
N ASN A 81 -42.12 9.60 14.44
CA ASN A 81 -43.31 10.40 14.70
C ASN A 81 -43.28 10.96 16.12
N ASP A 82 -44.00 12.08 16.26
CA ASP A 82 -44.53 12.72 17.47
C ASP A 82 -43.65 13.76 18.17
N ILE A 83 -43.78 15.01 17.69
CA ILE A 83 -43.88 16.19 18.57
C ILE A 83 -45.01 17.09 18.05
N ASP A 84 -46.06 17.23 18.85
CA ASP A 84 -47.07 18.29 18.77
C ASP A 84 -46.44 19.65 19.09
N ALA A 85 -46.64 20.65 18.23
CA ALA A 85 -46.88 22.04 18.64
C ALA A 85 -47.40 22.88 17.47
N SER A 86 -48.54 23.51 17.73
CA SER A 86 -49.29 24.48 16.95
C SER A 86 -48.50 25.70 16.43
N SER A 87 -48.78 26.17 15.20
CA SER A 87 -49.41 27.47 14.93
C SER A 87 -49.43 27.87 13.44
N SER A 88 -50.65 28.06 12.93
CA SER A 88 -51.13 29.10 11.99
C SER A 88 -50.46 29.37 10.62
N ALA A 89 -51.23 29.04 9.58
CA ALA A 89 -51.80 29.93 8.53
C ALA A 89 -51.00 30.30 7.25
N GLY A 90 -51.66 30.09 6.10
CA GLY A 90 -51.49 30.82 4.82
C GLY A 90 -51.07 29.95 3.63
N LEU A 91 -51.96 29.21 2.96
CA LEU A 91 -52.78 29.58 1.78
C LEU A 91 -52.03 29.83 0.44
N GLY A 92 -52.36 29.00 -0.56
CA GLY A 92 -52.22 29.23 -2.01
C GLY A 92 -51.17 28.32 -2.67
N GLY A 93 -51.43 27.44 -3.63
CA GLY A 93 -52.55 27.27 -4.56
C GLY A 93 -52.05 27.33 -6.03
N CYS A 94 -52.47 26.36 -6.86
CA CYS A 94 -52.21 26.14 -8.31
C CYS A 94 -50.93 25.32 -8.62
N GLY A 95 -50.94 24.09 -9.17
CA GLY A 95 -51.70 23.50 -10.32
C GLY A 95 -50.80 23.58 -11.57
N ALA A 96 -50.57 22.61 -12.45
CA ALA A 96 -51.06 21.27 -12.75
C ALA A 96 -50.02 20.58 -13.69
N GLY A 97 -50.12 19.25 -13.93
CA GLY A 97 -49.38 18.58 -15.00
C GLY A 97 -49.24 17.05 -14.85
N GLU A 98 -50.24 16.32 -15.36
CA GLU A 98 -50.29 14.87 -15.69
C GLU A 98 -49.05 14.39 -16.48
N SER A 99 -48.38 13.30 -16.07
CA SER A 99 -48.59 11.90 -16.46
C SER A 99 -48.55 11.62 -17.97
N ASP A 100 -47.52 10.90 -18.42
CA ASP A 100 -47.67 9.89 -19.46
C ASP A 100 -46.71 8.72 -19.18
N ILE A 101 -47.33 7.56 -19.09
CA ILE A 101 -46.77 6.22 -18.99
C ILE A 101 -46.73 5.68 -20.40
N ASP A 102 -45.56 5.26 -20.89
CA ASP A 102 -45.55 4.38 -22.04
C ASP A 102 -44.53 3.24 -21.93
N SER A 103 -45.01 2.13 -22.46
CA SER A 103 -44.62 0.76 -22.27
C SER A 103 -43.45 0.36 -23.18
N LEU A 104 -42.45 -0.34 -22.62
CA LEU A 104 -41.41 -0.99 -23.41
C LEU A 104 -41.27 -2.47 -23.02
N PHE A 105 -41.72 -3.31 -23.96
CA PHE A 105 -41.49 -4.73 -24.05
C PHE A 105 -39.98 -5.03 -24.14
N TYR A 106 -39.47 -5.95 -23.32
CA TYR A 106 -38.12 -6.50 -23.47
C TYR A 106 -38.19 -7.91 -24.07
N VAL A 107 -37.69 -8.04 -25.31
CA VAL A 107 -37.49 -9.30 -26.03
C VAL A 107 -36.14 -9.89 -25.62
N SER A 108 -36.15 -11.17 -25.27
CA SER A 108 -34.97 -11.95 -24.86
C SER A 108 -34.22 -12.51 -26.07
N PRO A 109 -32.87 -12.42 -26.18
CA PRO A 109 -32.12 -13.15 -27.19
C PRO A 109 -31.57 -14.48 -26.64
N GLN A 110 -31.83 -15.55 -27.39
CA GLN A 110 -31.26 -16.88 -27.17
C GLN A 110 -29.78 -16.96 -27.56
N LEU A 111 -28.98 -17.60 -26.70
CA LEU A 111 -27.58 -17.90 -26.93
C LEU A 111 -27.45 -19.23 -27.71
N GLN A 112 -26.96 -19.17 -28.95
CA GLN A 112 -26.59 -20.34 -29.76
C GLN A 112 -25.22 -20.87 -29.32
N THR A 113 -25.16 -22.15 -28.94
CA THR A 113 -23.92 -22.87 -28.62
C THR A 113 -23.31 -23.47 -29.89
N SER A 114 -22.16 -22.98 -30.32
CA SER A 114 -21.33 -23.60 -31.36
C SER A 114 -20.27 -24.52 -30.72
N LYS A 115 -20.32 -25.81 -31.07
CA LYS A 115 -19.39 -26.86 -30.63
C LYS A 115 -18.10 -26.80 -31.45
N MET A 116 -16.96 -26.58 -30.80
CA MET A 116 -15.63 -26.81 -31.37
C MET A 116 -15.00 -28.08 -30.78
N LYS A 117 -14.55 -28.99 -31.65
CA LYS A 117 -13.86 -30.24 -31.32
C LYS A 117 -12.34 -29.97 -31.34
N PHE A 118 -11.62 -30.46 -30.34
CA PHE A 118 -10.15 -30.55 -30.37
C PHE A 118 -9.70 -32.02 -30.33
N PRO A 119 -8.70 -32.43 -31.14
CA PRO A 119 -8.15 -33.77 -31.08
C PRO A 119 -7.05 -33.88 -30.02
N THR A 120 -7.10 -34.99 -29.29
CA THR A 120 -6.07 -35.53 -28.41
C THR A 120 -4.89 -36.10 -29.21
N SER A 121 -3.67 -35.64 -28.93
CA SER A 121 -2.45 -36.46 -28.77
C SER A 121 -1.19 -35.61 -28.70
N ALA A 122 -0.46 -35.70 -27.58
CA ALA A 122 1.00 -35.87 -27.54
C ALA A 122 1.45 -35.81 -26.07
N ILE A 123 1.77 -36.97 -25.52
CA ILE A 123 2.43 -37.14 -24.22
C ILE A 123 3.92 -37.35 -24.52
N LEU A 124 4.79 -36.48 -24.00
CA LEU A 124 6.21 -36.79 -23.79
C LEU A 124 6.62 -36.39 -22.36
N PRO A 125 7.49 -37.17 -21.68
CA PRO A 125 7.80 -36.97 -20.28
C PRO A 125 8.97 -36.00 -20.09
N LEU A 126 8.78 -34.97 -19.26
CA LEU A 126 9.87 -34.17 -18.70
C LEU A 126 10.11 -34.60 -17.25
N LEU A 127 11.36 -35.00 -16.99
CA LEU A 127 11.90 -35.33 -15.66
C LEU A 127 11.85 -34.13 -14.70
N PRO A 128 11.87 -34.37 -13.37
CA PRO A 128 11.54 -33.37 -12.37
C PRO A 128 12.75 -32.51 -11.99
N ALA A 129 12.63 -31.19 -12.15
CA ALA A 129 13.48 -30.21 -11.48
C ALA A 129 12.65 -29.54 -10.37
N LEU A 130 12.50 -30.22 -9.24
CA LEU A 130 11.86 -29.69 -8.03
C LEU A 130 12.46 -30.35 -6.80
N SER A 131 13.55 -29.77 -6.30
CA SER A 131 13.93 -29.83 -4.88
C SER A 131 15.10 -28.90 -4.62
N THR A 132 14.80 -27.71 -4.12
CA THR A 132 15.56 -26.96 -3.10
C THR A 132 14.87 -25.61 -2.86
N ALA A 133 13.59 -25.65 -2.45
CA ALA A 133 13.08 -24.57 -1.62
C ALA A 133 13.43 -24.97 -0.19
N ALA A 134 14.54 -24.45 0.32
CA ALA A 134 14.91 -24.63 1.71
C ALA A 134 13.79 -24.05 2.58
N VAL A 135 13.22 -24.89 3.43
CA VAL A 135 12.35 -24.48 4.53
C VAL A 135 13.18 -23.63 5.47
N ILE A 136 13.03 -22.30 5.42
CA ILE A 136 13.60 -21.40 6.43
C ILE A 136 12.66 -21.45 7.65
N PRO A 137 13.14 -21.83 8.85
CA PRO A 137 12.34 -21.75 10.06
C PRO A 137 12.09 -20.27 10.39
N ARG A 138 10.82 -19.85 10.52
CA ARG A 138 10.48 -18.57 11.17
C ARG A 138 10.95 -18.64 12.62
N GLN A 139 11.92 -17.81 12.99
CA GLN A 139 12.25 -17.58 14.39
C GLN A 139 11.21 -16.63 14.99
N ASN A 140 10.47 -17.13 15.98
CA ASN A 140 9.72 -16.29 16.91
C ASN A 140 10.72 -15.48 17.73
N GLY A 141 10.65 -14.15 17.64
CA GLY A 141 11.58 -13.26 18.33
C GLY A 141 11.05 -11.84 18.41
N ASP A 142 9.98 -11.63 19.18
CA ASP A 142 9.66 -10.31 19.70
C ASP A 142 10.75 -9.94 20.72
N GLY A 143 11.77 -9.23 20.25
CA GLY A 143 12.80 -8.66 21.11
C GLY A 143 12.21 -7.62 22.08
N PRO A 144 12.91 -7.32 23.19
CA PRO A 144 12.42 -6.36 24.18
C PRO A 144 12.21 -4.97 23.57
N GLN A 145 11.06 -4.35 23.86
CA GLN A 145 10.78 -2.96 23.51
C GLN A 145 11.84 -2.04 24.14
N GLY A 146 12.61 -1.35 23.29
CA GLY A 146 13.62 -0.36 23.70
C GLY A 146 15.09 -0.72 23.43
N GLY A 147 15.40 -1.90 22.88
CA GLY A 147 16.73 -2.24 22.37
C GLY A 147 16.95 -1.80 20.92
N ALA A 148 18.21 -1.64 20.50
CA ALA A 148 18.56 -1.27 19.13
C ALA A 148 17.80 -2.11 18.10
N ASP A 149 17.12 -1.39 17.21
CA ASP A 149 16.21 -1.81 16.16
C ASP A 149 16.48 -3.21 15.55
N SER A 150 15.75 -4.22 16.03
CA SER A 150 15.70 -5.55 15.43
C SER A 150 14.85 -5.62 14.16
N THR A 151 14.31 -4.50 13.64
CA THR A 151 13.62 -4.44 12.34
C THR A 151 14.58 -4.30 11.15
N GLN A 152 15.88 -4.16 11.43
CA GLN A 152 17.00 -4.28 10.48
C GLN A 152 17.47 -5.75 10.32
N GLY A 153 16.86 -6.71 11.01
CA GLY A 153 17.34 -8.10 11.13
C GLY A 153 17.36 -8.94 9.83
N ASP A 154 16.90 -8.39 8.71
CA ASP A 154 16.95 -9.03 7.37
C ASP A 154 17.88 -8.28 6.38
N LEU A 155 18.69 -7.34 6.86
CA LEU A 155 19.55 -6.50 6.01
C LEU A 155 20.97 -7.02 5.80
N GLY A 156 21.40 -8.03 6.56
CA GLY A 156 22.73 -8.61 6.39
C GLY A 156 22.91 -9.37 5.07
N ALA A 157 21.83 -9.63 4.32
CA ALA A 157 21.83 -10.44 3.10
C ALA A 157 21.50 -9.68 1.81
N ARG A 158 21.09 -8.41 1.86
CA ARG A 158 20.74 -7.63 0.67
C ARG A 158 21.98 -6.86 0.16
N PRO A 159 22.26 -6.86 -1.15
CA PRO A 159 23.32 -6.01 -1.71
C PRO A 159 23.06 -4.54 -1.37
N PRO A 160 24.11 -3.73 -1.15
CA PRO A 160 23.96 -2.30 -0.90
C PRO A 160 23.26 -1.62 -2.08
N PRO A 161 22.52 -0.52 -1.85
CA PRO A 161 21.90 0.25 -2.93
C PRO A 161 22.94 0.69 -3.98
N ARG A 162 22.58 0.59 -5.26
CA ARG A 162 23.42 0.96 -6.41
C ARG A 162 23.04 2.32 -7.02
N PHE A 163 22.44 3.18 -6.22
CA PHE A 163 22.05 4.54 -6.57
C PHE A 163 22.36 5.48 -5.40
N PRO A 164 22.70 6.76 -5.66
CA PRO A 164 22.95 7.72 -4.60
C PRO A 164 21.64 8.18 -3.93
N PHE A 165 21.72 8.57 -2.66
CA PHE A 165 20.61 9.19 -1.93
C PHE A 165 21.07 9.99 -0.70
N PRO A 166 20.34 11.03 -0.26
CA PRO A 166 19.29 11.69 -1.02
C PRO A 166 19.87 12.37 -2.28
N VAL A 167 18.98 12.64 -3.23
CA VAL A 167 19.25 13.43 -4.44
C VAL A 167 18.09 14.42 -4.56
N THR A 168 18.37 15.69 -4.89
CA THR A 168 17.34 16.75 -4.95
C THR A 168 16.91 17.08 -6.37
N ASN A 169 17.66 16.65 -7.38
CA ASN A 169 17.26 16.77 -8.77
C ASN A 169 16.35 15.60 -9.14
N PHE A 170 15.24 15.88 -9.82
CA PHE A 170 14.39 14.82 -10.35
C PHE A 170 15.02 14.16 -11.59
N PRO A 171 14.83 12.84 -11.77
CA PRO A 171 15.23 12.16 -12.99
C PRO A 171 14.39 12.63 -14.18
N VAL A 172 14.94 12.47 -15.38
CA VAL A 172 14.24 12.68 -16.65
C VAL A 172 14.02 11.32 -17.34
N PRO A 173 12.84 10.70 -17.21
CA PRO A 173 12.51 9.47 -17.91
C PRO A 173 12.61 9.59 -19.43
N THR A 174 13.15 8.55 -20.07
CA THR A 174 13.28 8.47 -21.54
C THR A 174 12.10 7.76 -22.21
N GLU A 175 11.27 7.08 -21.44
CA GLU A 175 10.13 6.29 -21.92
C GLU A 175 8.97 6.38 -20.92
N THR A 176 7.74 6.36 -21.42
CA THR A 176 6.51 6.35 -20.61
C THR A 176 5.67 5.13 -20.94
N ILE A 177 5.28 4.38 -19.90
CA ILE A 177 4.40 3.21 -19.95
C ILE A 177 3.05 3.60 -19.36
N VAL A 178 2.01 3.61 -20.18
CA VAL A 178 0.64 3.89 -19.74
C VAL A 178 -0.07 2.58 -19.42
N LEU A 179 -0.57 2.48 -18.18
CA LEU A 179 -1.25 1.31 -17.65
C LEU A 179 -2.77 1.51 -17.64
N THR A 180 -3.50 0.60 -18.29
CA THR A 180 -4.96 0.60 -18.27
C THR A 180 -5.53 -0.01 -16.98
N GLU A 181 -4.74 -0.80 -16.27
CA GLU A 181 -5.08 -1.45 -15.00
C GLU A 181 -3.88 -1.41 -14.04
N ALA A 182 -4.11 -1.62 -12.74
CA ALA A 182 -3.04 -1.62 -11.75
C ALA A 182 -2.04 -2.76 -12.01
N MET A 183 -0.75 -2.47 -11.95
CA MET A 183 0.27 -3.51 -12.09
C MET A 183 0.58 -4.16 -10.74
N TYR A 184 0.42 -5.48 -10.66
CA TYR A 184 0.74 -6.23 -9.45
C TYR A 184 2.16 -6.78 -9.49
N ILE A 185 2.94 -6.48 -8.46
CA ILE A 185 4.24 -7.13 -8.21
C ILE A 185 4.00 -8.25 -7.21
N LEU A 186 4.22 -9.50 -7.65
CA LEU A 186 3.83 -10.68 -6.88
C LEU A 186 4.74 -10.89 -5.65
N PRO A 187 4.33 -11.74 -4.69
CA PRO A 187 5.08 -11.95 -3.46
C PRO A 187 6.55 -12.32 -3.71
N GLY A 188 7.47 -11.59 -3.06
CA GLY A 188 8.90 -11.79 -3.19
C GLY A 188 9.52 -11.37 -4.53
N GLN A 189 8.74 -10.87 -5.49
CA GLN A 189 9.28 -10.46 -6.78
C GLN A 189 10.00 -9.11 -6.70
N VAL A 190 11.03 -8.96 -7.52
CA VAL A 190 11.71 -7.69 -7.74
C VAL A 190 11.32 -7.16 -9.12
N PHE A 191 10.70 -5.99 -9.13
CA PHE A 191 10.46 -5.21 -10.34
C PHE A 191 11.47 -4.08 -10.42
N ASP A 192 12.25 -4.04 -11.51
CA ASP A 192 13.18 -2.97 -11.82
C ASP A 192 12.69 -2.22 -13.05
N GLY A 193 12.18 -1.02 -12.85
CA GLY A 193 11.57 -0.19 -13.89
C GLY A 193 12.59 0.53 -14.78
N LYS A 194 13.90 0.42 -14.51
CA LYS A 194 14.97 1.06 -15.29
C LYS A 194 14.74 2.56 -15.54
N MET A 195 14.22 3.26 -14.53
CA MET A 195 13.88 4.69 -14.54
C MET A 195 12.90 5.10 -15.64
N LYS A 196 12.11 4.16 -16.17
CA LYS A 196 10.96 4.48 -17.02
C LYS A 196 9.86 5.15 -16.20
N ARG A 197 9.07 5.99 -16.88
CA ARG A 197 7.84 6.55 -16.32
C ARG A 197 6.71 5.53 -16.44
N TYR A 198 5.91 5.39 -15.39
CA TYR A 198 4.69 4.61 -15.33
C TYR A 198 3.55 5.50 -14.85
N GLU A 199 2.41 5.42 -15.51
CA GLU A 199 1.22 6.20 -15.15
C GLU A 199 -0.06 5.47 -15.61
N ARG A 200 -1.22 5.91 -15.13
CA ARG A 200 -2.53 5.47 -15.65
C ARG A 200 -2.91 6.28 -16.87
N VAL A 201 -4.10 6.00 -17.41
CA VAL A 201 -4.65 6.73 -18.55
C VAL A 201 -4.77 8.22 -18.22
N GLU A 202 -4.50 9.09 -19.18
CA GLU A 202 -4.69 10.53 -19.01
C GLU A 202 -6.06 10.88 -18.41
N GLY A 203 -6.07 11.80 -17.43
CA GLY A 203 -7.28 12.19 -16.70
C GLY A 203 -7.70 11.25 -15.57
N SER A 204 -6.93 10.18 -15.30
CA SER A 204 -7.23 9.26 -14.18
C SER A 204 -7.04 9.88 -12.79
N CYS A 205 -6.33 11.01 -12.70
CA CYS A 205 -6.21 11.76 -11.45
C CYS A 205 -7.49 12.56 -11.19
N SER A 206 -8.20 12.21 -10.13
CA SER A 206 -9.38 12.92 -9.62
C SER A 206 -9.06 13.74 -8.37
N GLU A 207 -7.84 14.27 -8.32
CA GLU A 207 -7.31 15.03 -7.18
C GLU A 207 -7.42 14.25 -5.86
N GLN A 208 -8.20 14.76 -4.89
CA GLN A 208 -8.30 14.24 -3.53
C GLN A 208 -9.41 13.19 -3.35
N ALA A 209 -9.99 12.68 -4.45
CA ALA A 209 -10.99 11.62 -4.37
C ALA A 209 -10.32 10.27 -4.15
N GLU A 210 -10.55 9.68 -2.98
CA GLU A 210 -9.97 8.37 -2.64
C GLU A 210 -10.42 7.25 -3.59
N GLY A 211 -9.42 6.55 -4.11
CA GLY A 211 -9.56 5.38 -4.97
C GLY A 211 -9.52 4.05 -4.23
N THR A 212 -9.39 2.99 -5.01
CA THR A 212 -9.26 1.62 -4.56
C THR A 212 -7.94 1.02 -5.02
N ASP A 213 -7.63 -0.20 -4.61
CA ASP A 213 -6.43 -0.90 -5.09
C ASP A 213 -6.43 -1.08 -6.63
N ALA A 214 -7.59 -1.05 -7.30
CA ALA A 214 -7.66 -1.12 -8.76
C ALA A 214 -7.18 0.16 -9.47
N ASP A 215 -7.20 1.28 -8.76
CA ASP A 215 -6.87 2.61 -9.27
C ASP A 215 -5.38 2.92 -9.16
N ALA A 216 -4.64 2.18 -8.33
CA ALA A 216 -3.19 2.32 -8.14
C ALA A 216 -2.38 2.10 -9.43
N VAL A 217 -1.24 2.80 -9.56
CA VAL A 217 -0.24 2.45 -10.60
C VAL A 217 0.35 1.07 -10.31
N PHE A 218 0.76 0.84 -9.05
CA PHE A 218 1.31 -0.44 -8.61
C PHE A 218 0.69 -0.94 -7.32
N ASN A 219 0.45 -2.25 -7.26
CA ASN A 219 0.18 -2.98 -6.03
C ASN A 219 1.35 -3.93 -5.72
N LEU A 220 1.99 -3.72 -4.58
CA LEU A 220 3.10 -4.55 -4.11
C LEU A 220 2.55 -5.60 -3.14
N LEU A 221 2.61 -6.87 -3.53
CA LEU A 221 2.22 -7.98 -2.66
C LEU A 221 3.35 -8.30 -1.65
N PRO A 222 3.06 -9.01 -0.54
CA PRO A 222 4.03 -9.22 0.54
C PRO A 222 5.38 -9.77 0.08
N GLY A 223 6.46 -9.12 0.48
CA GLY A 223 7.85 -9.41 0.11
C GLY A 223 8.30 -8.78 -1.21
N ALA A 224 7.43 -8.09 -1.95
CA ALA A 224 7.80 -7.47 -3.22
C ALA A 224 8.82 -6.34 -3.05
N THR A 225 9.61 -6.13 -4.10
CA THR A 225 10.47 -4.96 -4.28
C THR A 225 10.09 -4.26 -5.57
N ILE A 226 9.88 -2.95 -5.53
CA ILE A 226 9.89 -2.08 -6.69
C ILE A 226 11.13 -1.18 -6.65
N ARG A 227 11.79 -1.00 -7.79
CA ARG A 227 12.94 -0.11 -7.87
C ARG A 227 13.10 0.61 -9.19
N ASN A 228 13.77 1.77 -9.15
CA ASN A 228 14.13 2.55 -10.33
C ASN A 228 12.90 2.84 -11.19
N VAL A 229 11.91 3.51 -10.63
CA VAL A 229 10.62 3.79 -11.28
C VAL A 229 10.34 5.27 -11.15
N VAL A 230 9.82 5.87 -12.22
CA VAL A 230 9.21 7.20 -12.14
C VAL A 230 7.70 7.04 -12.28
N ILE A 231 6.95 7.68 -11.40
CA ILE A 231 5.49 7.72 -11.40
C ILE A 231 5.07 9.07 -11.97
N GLY A 232 4.35 9.02 -13.08
CA GLY A 232 3.85 10.21 -13.78
C GLY A 232 2.63 10.82 -13.10
N LYS A 233 2.27 12.04 -13.51
CA LYS A 233 1.14 12.81 -12.94
C LYS A 233 -0.22 12.14 -13.08
N HIS A 234 -0.39 11.26 -14.06
CA HIS A 234 -1.65 10.55 -14.29
C HIS A 234 -1.76 9.28 -13.44
N GLN A 235 -1.38 9.32 -12.16
CA GLN A 235 -1.32 8.11 -11.33
C GLN A 235 -2.67 7.64 -10.79
N SER A 236 -3.69 8.51 -10.67
CA SER A 236 -4.86 8.24 -9.83
C SER A 236 -4.41 8.01 -8.38
N GLU A 237 -4.26 6.76 -7.95
CA GLU A 237 -3.57 6.37 -6.72
C GLU A 237 -2.12 5.99 -7.05
N GLY A 238 -1.15 6.33 -6.19
CA GLY A 238 0.26 6.04 -6.45
C GLY A 238 0.62 4.56 -6.37
N ILE A 239 1.32 4.17 -5.32
CA ILE A 239 1.71 2.77 -5.05
C ILE A 239 1.01 2.30 -3.79
N HIS A 240 0.44 1.09 -3.80
CA HIS A 240 -0.02 0.43 -2.59
C HIS A 240 0.91 -0.71 -2.19
N ALA A 241 1.45 -0.66 -0.98
CA ALA A 241 2.13 -1.78 -0.35
C ALA A 241 1.12 -2.60 0.46
N LEU A 242 0.70 -3.75 -0.07
CA LEU A 242 -0.32 -4.62 0.52
C LEU A 242 0.25 -5.63 1.54
N GLY A 243 1.41 -5.31 2.11
CA GLY A 243 2.21 -6.11 3.02
C GLY A 243 3.66 -5.63 3.01
N ASP A 244 4.56 -6.41 3.62
CA ASP A 244 6.00 -6.11 3.63
C ASP A 244 6.50 -5.79 2.22
N ALA A 245 7.20 -4.66 2.05
CA ALA A 245 7.65 -4.26 0.73
C ALA A 245 8.90 -3.37 0.79
N TRP A 246 9.62 -3.36 -0.33
CA TRP A 246 10.74 -2.49 -0.60
C TRP A 246 10.42 -1.54 -1.74
N VAL A 247 10.65 -0.25 -1.53
CA VAL A 247 10.49 0.80 -2.52
C VAL A 247 11.82 1.54 -2.62
N GLU A 248 12.52 1.36 -3.73
CA GLU A 248 13.92 1.79 -3.87
C GLU A 248 14.09 2.71 -5.08
N ASN A 249 14.58 3.94 -4.89
CA ASN A 249 14.80 4.87 -6.00
C ASN A 249 13.53 5.05 -6.86
N VAL A 250 12.40 5.34 -6.21
CA VAL A 250 11.12 5.62 -6.88
C VAL A 250 10.80 7.10 -6.78
N TRP A 251 10.36 7.69 -7.89
CA TRP A 251 10.20 9.14 -8.03
C TRP A 251 8.78 9.50 -8.48
N TRP A 252 8.10 10.38 -7.76
CA TRP A 252 6.76 10.86 -8.10
C TRP A 252 6.81 12.30 -8.60
N GLU A 253 6.53 12.48 -9.89
CA GLU A 253 6.66 13.80 -10.54
C GLU A 253 5.57 14.78 -10.13
N ASP A 254 4.39 14.30 -9.78
CA ASP A 254 3.24 15.09 -9.34
C ASP A 254 2.26 14.15 -8.64
N VAL A 255 2.13 14.29 -7.33
CA VAL A 255 1.32 13.37 -6.52
C VAL A 255 -0.14 13.81 -6.57
N CYS A 256 -1.00 12.90 -7.04
CA CYS A 256 -2.44 13.15 -7.17
C CYS A 256 -3.17 13.17 -5.80
N GLU A 257 -3.38 12.00 -5.20
CA GLU A 257 -3.98 11.82 -3.87
C GLU A 257 -2.86 11.56 -2.84
N ASP A 258 -2.28 10.35 -2.89
CA ASP A 258 -1.03 10.00 -2.20
C ASP A 258 -0.01 9.27 -3.07
N ALA A 259 1.26 9.32 -2.65
CA ALA A 259 2.37 8.72 -3.39
C ALA A 259 2.49 7.23 -3.10
N LEU A 260 2.43 6.86 -1.81
CA LEU A 260 2.61 5.50 -1.34
C LEU A 260 1.74 5.23 -0.10
N THR A 261 0.80 4.30 -0.25
CA THR A 261 -0.02 3.80 0.86
C THR A 261 0.49 2.45 1.39
N SER A 262 0.75 2.38 2.69
CA SER A 262 1.00 1.14 3.44
C SER A 262 -0.31 0.51 3.92
N LYS A 263 -0.55 -0.75 3.59
CA LYS A 263 -1.73 -1.55 3.98
C LYS A 263 -1.30 -2.91 4.51
N GLY A 264 -2.24 -3.67 5.07
CA GLY A 264 -2.01 -5.03 5.57
C GLY A 264 -1.67 -5.12 7.06
N LEU A 265 -1.44 -6.35 7.54
CA LEU A 265 -1.16 -6.65 8.94
C LEU A 265 0.35 -6.67 9.19
N ASN A 266 0.81 -5.97 10.22
CA ASN A 266 2.21 -5.90 10.66
C ASN A 266 3.21 -5.52 9.56
N THR A 267 2.74 -4.82 8.53
CA THR A 267 3.51 -4.46 7.34
C THR A 267 4.81 -3.75 7.68
N GLN A 268 5.93 -4.29 7.17
CA GLN A 268 7.25 -3.69 7.22
C GLN A 268 7.57 -3.04 5.87
N LEU A 269 7.25 -1.76 5.74
CA LEU A 269 7.52 -0.98 4.53
C LEU A 269 8.87 -0.28 4.65
N ARG A 270 9.71 -0.42 3.62
CA ARG A 270 11.05 0.17 3.59
C ARG A 270 11.23 0.97 2.31
N VAL A 271 11.47 2.26 2.47
CA VAL A 271 11.70 3.22 1.39
C VAL A 271 13.15 3.69 1.44
N ILE A 272 13.88 3.50 0.34
CA ILE A 272 15.29 3.92 0.21
C ILE A 272 15.47 4.80 -1.01
N GLY A 273 15.92 6.04 -0.81
CA GLY A 273 16.10 7.01 -1.87
C GLY A 273 14.78 7.39 -2.53
N GLY A 274 14.87 7.96 -3.73
CA GLY A 274 13.68 8.44 -4.44
C GLY A 274 13.25 9.84 -4.01
N GLY A 275 12.12 10.29 -4.55
CA GLY A 275 11.55 11.56 -4.17
C GLY A 275 10.13 11.78 -4.66
N ALA A 276 9.42 12.75 -4.09
CA ALA A 276 8.07 13.12 -4.50
C ALA A 276 7.94 14.64 -4.49
N ARG A 277 7.14 15.17 -5.41
CA ARG A 277 6.79 16.59 -5.42
C ARG A 277 5.32 16.84 -5.68
N ASN A 278 4.87 18.03 -5.32
CA ASN A 278 3.49 18.52 -5.53
C ASN A 278 2.42 17.64 -4.89
N ALA A 279 2.68 17.11 -3.70
CA ALA A 279 1.73 16.29 -2.96
C ALA A 279 0.79 17.15 -2.12
N THR A 280 -0.32 17.61 -2.70
CA THR A 280 -1.22 18.57 -2.05
C THR A 280 -1.69 18.12 -0.66
N ASP A 281 -2.04 16.83 -0.49
CA ASP A 281 -2.41 16.27 0.82
C ASP A 281 -1.24 15.51 1.46
N LYS A 282 -0.86 14.34 0.92
CA LYS A 282 0.10 13.45 1.61
C LYS A 282 1.02 12.68 0.68
N ILE A 283 2.24 12.40 1.13
CA ILE A 283 3.19 11.54 0.40
C ILE A 283 3.02 10.10 0.86
N PHE A 284 3.23 9.82 2.15
CA PHE A 284 3.13 8.48 2.72
C PHE A 284 1.88 8.34 3.59
N GLN A 285 0.90 7.58 3.11
CA GLN A 285 -0.27 7.19 3.89
C GLN A 285 -0.03 5.84 4.58
N ASP A 286 -0.31 5.72 5.87
CA ASP A 286 -0.19 4.48 6.62
C ASP A 286 -1.54 4.01 7.15
N ASN A 287 -2.11 3.06 6.42
CA ASN A 287 -3.36 2.37 6.72
C ASN A 287 -3.12 0.98 7.35
N SER A 288 -1.86 0.57 7.52
CA SER A 288 -1.52 -0.76 8.00
C SER A 288 -1.96 -0.98 9.46
N LEU A 289 -2.15 -2.24 9.85
CA LEU A 289 -2.52 -2.59 11.21
C LEU A 289 -1.29 -3.15 11.93
N GLY A 290 -0.66 -2.34 12.79
CA GLY A 290 0.57 -2.72 13.49
C GLY A 290 1.84 -2.57 12.66
N GLY A 291 1.79 -1.81 11.54
CA GLY A 291 2.92 -1.68 10.63
C GLY A 291 4.03 -0.77 11.13
N LYS A 292 5.16 -0.89 10.45
CA LYS A 292 6.36 -0.07 10.62
C LYS A 292 6.83 0.41 9.26
N VAL A 293 6.99 1.73 9.14
CA VAL A 293 7.48 2.39 7.93
C VAL A 293 8.87 2.95 8.20
N ASN A 294 9.86 2.55 7.41
CA ASN A 294 11.22 3.09 7.46
C ASN A 294 11.51 3.83 6.16
N ILE A 295 11.79 5.14 6.24
CA ILE A 295 12.05 6.00 5.09
C ILE A 295 13.46 6.57 5.24
N THR A 296 14.34 6.28 4.29
CA THR A 296 15.73 6.75 4.31
C THR A 296 16.13 7.40 2.99
N GLY A 297 16.74 8.58 3.04
CA GLY A 297 17.32 9.17 1.83
C GLY A 297 16.33 9.77 0.84
N PHE A 298 15.08 10.01 1.25
CA PHE A 298 14.02 10.50 0.37
C PHE A 298 14.08 12.03 0.19
N TYR A 299 13.74 12.52 -1.00
CA TYR A 299 13.56 13.95 -1.27
C TYR A 299 12.08 14.31 -1.42
N ALA A 300 11.60 15.32 -0.69
CA ALA A 300 10.23 15.82 -0.81
C ALA A 300 10.22 17.33 -1.05
N GLU A 301 9.38 17.78 -1.97
CA GLU A 301 9.22 19.19 -2.32
C GLU A 301 7.76 19.55 -2.56
N ASN A 302 7.28 20.67 -2.03
CA ASN A 302 5.90 21.13 -2.20
C ASN A 302 4.87 20.07 -1.79
N PHE A 303 4.65 19.90 -0.49
CA PHE A 303 3.76 18.87 0.05
C PHE A 303 2.89 19.35 1.21
N GLY A 304 1.72 18.75 1.39
CA GLY A 304 0.91 18.89 2.60
C GLY A 304 1.59 18.17 3.76
N THR A 305 1.53 16.85 3.74
CA THR A 305 1.97 15.98 4.83
C THR A 305 2.97 14.95 4.32
N PHE A 306 4.18 14.90 4.90
CA PHE A 306 5.17 13.91 4.49
C PHE A 306 4.74 12.48 4.87
N TYR A 307 4.40 12.24 6.14
CA TYR A 307 3.87 10.95 6.61
C TYR A 307 2.57 11.11 7.40
N GLN A 308 1.58 10.26 7.16
CA GLN A 308 0.31 10.29 7.86
C GLN A 308 -0.13 8.91 8.33
N SER A 309 -0.24 8.74 9.65
CA SER A 309 -0.98 7.62 10.23
C SER A 309 -2.48 7.88 10.08
N CYS A 310 -3.20 6.95 9.47
CA CYS A 310 -4.63 7.12 9.22
C CYS A 310 -5.42 7.39 10.50
N GLY A 311 -6.00 8.58 10.63
CA GLY A 311 -6.71 9.00 11.83
C GLY A 311 -8.19 8.60 11.88
N ASN A 312 -8.82 8.23 10.77
CA ASN A 312 -10.25 7.91 10.72
C ASN A 312 -10.56 6.56 10.04
N CYS A 313 -9.54 5.71 9.86
CA CYS A 313 -9.70 4.36 9.31
C CYS A 313 -10.64 3.51 10.16
N LEU A 314 -11.47 2.69 9.51
CA LEU A 314 -12.39 1.76 10.18
C LEU A 314 -11.67 0.79 11.12
N ASN A 315 -10.45 0.40 10.77
CA ASN A 315 -9.58 -0.39 11.62
C ASN A 315 -8.40 0.47 12.03
N GLN A 316 -8.19 0.56 13.34
CA GLN A 316 -7.12 1.34 13.94
C GLN A 316 -6.17 0.44 14.69
N ALA A 317 -4.90 0.79 14.65
CA ALA A 317 -3.83 0.11 15.35
C ALA A 317 -2.68 1.10 15.57
N LYS A 318 -1.77 0.74 16.47
CA LYS A 318 -0.47 1.43 16.58
C LYS A 318 0.27 1.36 15.25
N ARG A 319 0.83 2.48 14.81
CA ARG A 319 1.74 2.57 13.65
C ARG A 319 3.03 3.27 14.05
N ASN A 320 4.14 2.82 13.50
CA ASN A 320 5.45 3.42 13.78
C ASN A 320 6.11 3.87 12.49
N VAL A 321 6.74 5.04 12.54
CA VAL A 321 7.56 5.54 11.43
C VAL A 321 8.94 5.95 11.92
N THR A 322 9.96 5.57 11.15
CA THR A 322 11.33 6.08 11.29
C THR A 322 11.74 6.74 9.99
N ILE A 323 12.04 8.04 10.07
CA ILE A 323 12.50 8.87 8.96
C ILE A 323 13.97 9.22 9.21
N GLN A 324 14.81 9.01 8.20
CA GLN A 324 16.23 9.25 8.34
C GLN A 324 16.83 9.83 7.06
N ASN A 325 17.76 10.78 7.20
CA ASN A 325 18.53 11.27 6.07
C ASN A 325 17.66 11.78 4.91
N VAL A 326 16.51 12.39 5.22
CA VAL A 326 15.60 12.93 4.21
C VAL A 326 15.87 14.41 3.99
N ILE A 327 15.54 14.88 2.80
CA ILE A 327 15.49 16.31 2.49
C ILE A 327 14.03 16.65 2.21
N ALA A 328 13.45 17.57 2.98
CA ALA A 328 12.05 17.97 2.86
C ALA A 328 11.94 19.49 2.77
N VAL A 329 11.35 19.98 1.69
CA VAL A 329 11.32 21.40 1.34
C VAL A 329 9.88 21.84 1.04
N GLN A 330 9.45 23.01 1.51
CA GLN A 330 8.13 23.59 1.22
C GLN A 330 6.97 22.64 1.60
N GLY A 331 6.87 22.34 2.89
CA GLY A 331 5.88 21.41 3.43
C GLY A 331 4.88 22.08 4.37
N THR A 332 3.66 21.58 4.48
CA THR A 332 2.80 21.97 5.62
C THR A 332 3.28 21.29 6.89
N ARG A 333 3.50 19.97 6.86
CA ARG A 333 4.00 19.21 8.01
C ARG A 333 4.77 17.94 7.68
N MET A 334 5.72 17.57 8.54
CA MET A 334 6.47 16.31 8.39
C MET A 334 5.69 15.05 8.81
N GLY A 335 4.69 15.17 9.69
CA GLY A 335 4.00 14.01 10.22
C GLY A 335 2.65 14.29 10.84
N ILE A 336 1.74 13.33 10.73
CA ILE A 336 0.55 13.20 11.58
C ILE A 336 0.59 11.82 12.25
N ILE A 337 0.42 11.78 13.57
CA ILE A 337 0.32 10.53 14.36
C ILE A 337 -0.91 10.52 15.28
N ASN A 338 -1.32 9.33 15.72
CA ASN A 338 -2.43 9.11 16.64
C ASN A 338 -1.96 8.58 18.01
N PRO A 339 -1.62 9.45 18.99
CA PRO A 339 -1.12 9.02 20.30
C PRO A 339 -2.06 8.12 21.10
N ASN A 340 -3.38 8.24 20.88
CA ASN A 340 -4.38 7.38 21.54
C ASN A 340 -4.33 5.93 21.06
N TYR A 341 -3.76 5.67 19.88
CA TYR A 341 -3.44 4.32 19.40
C TYR A 341 -1.99 3.90 19.68
N GLY A 342 -1.17 4.80 20.23
CA GLY A 342 0.19 4.48 20.65
C GLY A 342 1.25 4.70 19.59
N ASP A 343 0.94 5.44 18.53
CA ASP A 343 1.83 5.70 17.39
C ASP A 343 3.17 6.30 17.82
N GLU A 344 4.25 5.88 17.16
CA GLU A 344 5.59 6.46 17.37
C GLU A 344 6.14 7.04 16.06
N TYR A 345 6.65 8.26 16.14
CA TYR A 345 7.32 8.97 15.07
C TYR A 345 8.75 9.29 15.46
N ARG A 346 9.70 8.97 14.58
CA ARG A 346 11.13 9.30 14.75
C ARG A 346 11.64 9.97 13.49
N ILE A 347 12.43 11.01 13.65
CA ILE A 347 13.16 11.67 12.56
C ILE A 347 14.58 11.99 13.02
N ARG A 348 15.58 11.75 12.16
CA ARG A 348 16.98 12.08 12.43
C ARG A 348 17.78 12.28 11.15
N ASP A 349 18.91 12.96 11.26
CA ASP A 349 19.88 13.15 10.16
C ASP A 349 19.29 13.85 8.94
N SER A 350 18.21 14.60 9.10
CA SER A 350 17.40 15.13 8.00
C SER A 350 17.59 16.63 7.83
N GLN A 351 17.45 17.10 6.59
CA GLN A 351 17.45 18.51 6.27
C GLN A 351 16.03 18.94 5.91
N VAL A 352 15.52 19.96 6.59
CA VAL A 352 14.13 20.44 6.43
C VAL A 352 14.17 21.94 6.22
N SER A 353 13.48 22.47 5.22
CA SER A 353 13.38 23.91 4.97
C SER A 353 11.96 24.30 4.54
N ASP A 354 11.50 25.47 4.96
CA ASP A 354 10.16 25.97 4.64
C ASP A 354 9.03 24.97 4.96
N VAL A 355 9.14 24.28 6.11
CA VAL A 355 8.07 23.41 6.62
C VAL A 355 7.41 24.05 7.82
N GLU A 356 6.08 24.25 7.78
CA GLU A 356 5.38 25.03 8.82
C GLU A 356 5.41 24.34 10.20
N ARG A 357 5.26 23.01 10.24
CA ARG A 357 5.21 22.21 11.47
C ARG A 357 5.92 20.88 11.28
N TYR A 358 6.41 20.29 12.37
CA TYR A 358 6.99 18.95 12.30
C TYR A 358 5.92 17.87 12.41
N VAL A 359 5.44 17.57 13.63
CA VAL A 359 4.53 16.43 13.86
C VAL A 359 3.28 16.92 14.55
N ASP A 360 2.14 16.78 13.90
CA ASP A 360 0.84 16.98 14.52
C ASP A 360 0.35 15.68 15.17
N LYS A 361 -0.29 15.82 16.32
CA LYS A 361 -0.83 14.73 17.14
C LYS A 361 -2.33 14.82 17.12
N GLU A 362 -2.99 13.77 16.65
CA GLU A 362 -4.44 13.72 16.50
C GLU A 362 -5.08 12.63 17.36
N ILE A 363 -6.33 12.85 17.76
CA ILE A 363 -7.13 11.80 18.37
C ILE A 363 -7.84 11.05 17.25
N GLY A 364 -7.19 9.97 16.81
CA GLY A 364 -7.75 9.08 15.82
C GLY A 364 -9.00 8.37 16.33
N ASN A 365 -9.86 7.94 15.41
CA ASN A 365 -11.09 7.22 15.68
C ASN A 365 -11.33 6.16 14.59
N ASN A 366 -12.29 5.27 14.84
CA ASN A 366 -12.71 4.21 13.93
C ASN A 366 -14.14 4.38 13.42
N VAL A 367 -14.65 5.62 13.45
CA VAL A 367 -16.03 5.96 13.07
C VAL A 367 -16.08 6.89 11.85
N GLN A 368 -14.96 6.99 11.11
CA GLN A 368 -14.84 7.78 9.87
C GLN A 368 -15.13 9.27 10.04
N THR A 369 -14.96 9.81 11.25
CA THR A 369 -15.02 11.25 11.48
C THR A 369 -13.64 11.87 11.37
N VAL A 370 -13.56 13.11 10.90
CA VAL A 370 -12.29 13.85 10.85
C VAL A 370 -11.67 13.90 12.26
N PRO A 371 -10.41 13.44 12.46
CA PRO A 371 -9.73 13.54 13.73
C PRO A 371 -9.53 15.00 14.13
N TYR A 372 -9.29 15.25 15.43
CA TYR A 372 -8.93 16.58 15.91
C TYR A 372 -7.51 16.59 16.45
N THR A 373 -6.79 17.67 16.16
CA THR A 373 -5.43 17.89 16.63
C THR A 373 -5.41 18.29 18.11
N VAL A 374 -4.55 17.63 18.89
CA VAL A 374 -4.35 17.89 20.32
C VAL A 374 -2.97 18.47 20.66
N GLY A 375 -2.08 18.56 19.69
CA GLY A 375 -0.79 19.22 19.85
C GLY A 375 0.11 19.05 18.64
N THR A 376 1.20 19.80 18.62
CA THR A 376 2.24 19.72 17.59
C THR A 376 3.62 19.66 18.23
N GLY A 377 4.61 19.17 17.48
CA GLY A 377 6.01 19.11 17.91
C GLY A 377 6.38 17.85 18.69
N PRO A 378 7.65 17.77 19.13
CA PRO A 378 8.19 16.58 19.78
C PRO A 378 7.64 16.37 21.19
N ASP A 379 7.75 15.15 21.68
CA ASP A 379 7.54 14.78 23.08
C ASP A 379 8.38 13.53 23.44
N GLU A 380 8.24 13.05 24.67
CA GLU A 380 9.03 11.94 25.20
C GLU A 380 8.41 10.56 24.93
N LYS A 381 7.23 10.49 24.30
CA LYS A 381 6.47 9.22 24.20
C LYS A 381 6.07 8.82 22.77
N TYR A 382 5.64 9.76 21.95
CA TYR A 382 5.03 9.52 20.65
C TYR A 382 5.81 10.21 19.52
N ALA A 383 6.13 11.49 19.67
CA ALA A 383 6.89 12.26 18.68
C ALA A 383 8.35 12.39 19.13
N LEU A 384 9.13 11.33 18.91
CA LEU A 384 10.38 11.03 19.61
C LEU A 384 11.60 11.61 18.87
N TYR A 385 11.72 12.94 18.84
CA TYR A 385 12.88 13.61 18.25
C TYR A 385 13.27 14.90 19.01
N ASN A 386 14.48 15.36 18.75
CA ASN A 386 15.01 16.64 19.19
C ASN A 386 15.88 17.21 18.06
N LEU A 387 15.60 18.46 17.67
CA LEU A 387 16.22 19.08 16.50
C LEU A 387 17.75 19.05 16.52
N THR A 388 18.36 19.32 17.68
CA THR A 388 19.82 19.33 17.82
C THR A 388 20.40 17.92 17.96
N ARG A 389 19.89 17.12 18.91
CA ARG A 389 20.40 15.78 19.21
C ARG A 389 20.33 14.88 17.98
N ASP A 390 19.23 14.95 17.26
CA ASP A 390 18.96 14.08 16.12
C ASP A 390 19.39 14.71 14.79
N ARG A 391 20.14 15.82 14.82
CA ARG A 391 20.74 16.46 13.64
C ARG A 391 19.70 16.76 12.57
N ILE A 392 18.62 17.44 12.97
CA ILE A 392 17.59 17.95 12.07
C ILE A 392 17.94 19.41 11.80
N THR A 393 18.40 19.69 10.58
CA THR A 393 19.01 20.98 10.22
C THR A 393 18.25 21.63 9.08
N GLU A 394 18.47 22.93 8.86
CA GLU A 394 17.94 23.62 7.68
C GLU A 394 18.55 23.04 6.38
N PHE A 395 17.76 23.00 5.29
CA PHE A 395 18.30 22.72 3.96
C PHE A 395 18.70 24.00 3.23
N GLU A 396 19.99 24.25 3.13
CA GLU A 396 20.55 25.46 2.49
C GLU A 396 20.98 25.23 1.03
N GLY A 397 20.39 24.24 0.35
CA GLY A 397 20.76 23.86 -1.03
C GLY A 397 21.96 22.93 -1.14
N LYS A 398 22.55 22.49 -0.01
CA LYS A 398 23.65 21.50 0.03
C LYS A 398 23.22 20.25 0.78
N ILE A 399 23.42 19.09 0.15
CA ILE A 399 23.20 17.78 0.77
C ILE A 399 24.36 17.49 1.75
N LEU A 400 24.05 17.25 3.03
CA LEU A 400 25.05 17.04 4.07
C LEU A 400 25.50 15.57 4.22
N ASN A 401 24.62 14.62 3.93
CA ASN A 401 24.86 13.20 4.17
C ASN A 401 24.39 12.34 2.99
N GLN A 402 25.03 12.52 1.83
CA GLN A 402 24.75 11.72 0.65
C GLN A 402 25.49 10.38 0.70
N TYR A 403 24.74 9.29 0.59
CA TYR A 403 25.26 7.99 0.21
C TYR A 403 25.60 8.00 -1.29
N VAL A 404 26.82 7.58 -1.62
CA VAL A 404 27.28 7.36 -2.99
C VAL A 404 27.72 5.91 -3.11
N PRO A 405 27.11 5.11 -4.01
CA PRO A 405 27.49 3.72 -4.19
C PRO A 405 28.88 3.60 -4.83
N GLU A 406 29.66 2.59 -4.41
CA GLU A 406 30.94 2.26 -5.07
C GLU A 406 30.73 1.80 -6.52
N GLU A 407 29.68 1.01 -6.77
CA GLU A 407 29.32 0.49 -8.09
C GLU A 407 27.89 0.92 -8.47
N PRO A 408 27.68 2.18 -8.90
CA PRO A 408 26.37 2.63 -9.36
C PRO A 408 25.88 1.80 -10.57
N TYR A 409 24.59 1.85 -10.87
CA TYR A 409 24.11 1.37 -12.17
C TYR A 409 24.73 2.21 -13.30
N GLU A 410 25.35 1.56 -14.28
CA GLU A 410 26.06 2.23 -15.38
C GLU A 410 25.16 3.20 -16.16
N TRP A 411 23.89 2.82 -16.34
CA TRP A 411 22.86 3.60 -17.05
C TRP A 411 22.25 4.72 -16.21
N LEU A 412 22.56 4.86 -14.91
CA LEU A 412 21.86 5.80 -14.03
C LEU A 412 22.09 7.26 -14.43
N SER A 413 23.31 7.57 -14.88
CA SER A 413 23.71 8.92 -15.29
C SER A 413 22.90 9.46 -16.48
N GLU A 414 22.28 8.59 -17.28
CA GLU A 414 21.46 8.98 -18.43
C GLU A 414 20.19 9.75 -18.00
N TYR A 415 19.73 9.54 -16.76
CA TYR A 415 18.48 10.12 -16.23
C TYR A 415 18.72 11.38 -15.39
N TRP A 416 19.95 11.66 -14.97
CA TRP A 416 20.34 12.87 -14.21
C TRP A 416 21.37 13.68 -14.98
N LYS A 417 20.97 14.21 -16.14
CA LYS A 417 21.85 15.04 -16.95
C LYS A 417 22.11 16.37 -16.25
N GLU A 418 23.37 16.73 -16.06
CA GLU A 418 23.75 18.03 -15.50
C GLU A 418 23.14 19.15 -16.37
N GLY A 419 22.39 20.07 -15.75
CA GLY A 419 21.86 21.27 -16.41
C GLY A 419 20.39 21.26 -16.83
N THR A 420 19.60 20.22 -16.54
CA THR A 420 18.13 20.21 -16.80
C THR A 420 17.27 20.43 -15.56
N GLY A 421 17.88 20.77 -14.41
CA GLY A 421 17.13 21.26 -13.26
C GLY A 421 16.52 22.60 -13.63
N GLU A 422 15.20 22.62 -13.84
CA GLU A 422 14.44 23.85 -13.99
C GLU A 422 14.87 24.82 -12.89
N ALA A 423 15.53 25.89 -13.29
CA ALA A 423 15.53 27.12 -12.53
C ALA A 423 14.06 27.57 -12.50
N SER A 424 13.30 27.10 -11.50
CA SER A 424 12.05 27.75 -11.17
C SER A 424 12.39 29.18 -10.80
N ASP A 425 11.82 30.10 -11.57
CA ASP A 425 11.93 31.54 -11.43
C ASP A 425 11.77 31.95 -9.96
N ARG A 426 12.89 32.22 -9.28
CA ARG A 426 12.92 33.11 -8.12
C ARG A 426 12.67 34.53 -8.63
N LYS A 427 11.41 34.85 -8.94
CA LYS A 427 10.97 36.23 -9.12
C LYS A 427 10.58 36.81 -7.76
N ALA A 428 11.41 37.77 -7.35
CA ALA A 428 11.19 38.99 -6.57
C ALA A 428 10.02 39.04 -5.58
#